data_AF-A0A3A4VK84-F1
#
_entry.id   AF-A0A3A4VK84-F1
#
_cell.length_a   1.000
_cell.length_b   1.000
_cell.length_c   1.000
_cell.angle_alpha   90.00
_cell.angle_beta   90.00
_cell.angle_gamma   90.00
#
_symmetry.space_group_name_H-M   'P 1'
#
loop_
_entity.id
_entity.type
_entity.pdbx_description
1 polymer ?
#
loop_
_entity_poly.entity_id
_entity_poly.type
_entity_poly.pdbx_seq_one_letter_code
_entity_poly.pdbx_strand_id
1 'polypeptide(L)' 'MAKYGKKAQKTVEEAMHKMKRGKLKSGKSGKTVKNRKQAIAIGLSEAREKGVKVPPPNKNKERKKSK' A
#
# COMPACT_ATOMS: atom_id res chain seq x y z
N MET A 1 -3.92 4.17 20.79
CA MET A 1 -2.70 3.87 20.00
C MET A 1 -3.04 3.93 18.52
N ALA A 2 -2.23 4.58 17.67
CA ALA A 2 -2.51 4.64 16.24
C ALA A 2 -2.58 3.21 15.63
N LYS A 3 -3.58 2.98 14.78
CA LYS A 3 -3.80 1.67 14.12
C LYS A 3 -2.62 1.28 13.22
N TYR A 4 -1.94 2.27 12.66
CA TYR A 4 -0.74 2.13 11.84
C TYR A 4 0.47 2.69 12.59
N GLY A 5 1.63 2.03 12.47
CA GLY A 5 2.88 2.58 13.01
C GLY A 5 3.36 3.81 12.23
N LYS A 6 4.13 4.70 12.88
CA LYS A 6 4.73 5.89 12.24
C LYS A 6 5.54 5.54 10.99
N LYS A 7 6.29 4.42 11.03
CA LYS A 7 7.04 3.91 9.88
C LYS A 7 6.13 3.53 8.69
N ALA A 8 4.91 3.04 8.94
CA ALA A 8 3.96 2.68 7.88
C ALA A 8 3.32 3.93 7.26
N GLN A 9 3.11 4.98 8.06
CA GLN A 9 2.67 6.27 7.54
C GLN A 9 3.74 6.86 6.59
N LYS A 10 5.01 6.78 7.00
CA LYS A 10 6.14 7.27 6.18
C LYS A 10 6.26 6.53 4.84
N THR A 11 6.12 5.21 4.81
CA THR A 11 6.19 4.46 3.54
C THR A 11 5.03 4.80 2.61
N VAL A 12 3.81 5.00 3.14
CA VAL A 12 2.66 5.44 2.35
C VAL A 12 2.88 6.85 1.80
N GLU A 13 3.43 7.76 2.61
CA GLU A 13 3.78 9.10 2.18
C GLU A 13 4.82 9.10 1.05
N GLU A 14 5.88 8.30 1.18
CA GLU A 14 6.90 8.12 0.15
C GLU A 14 6.30 7.56 -1.15
N ALA A 15 5.44 6.55 -1.08
CA ALA A 15 4.75 5.99 -2.23
C ALA A 15 3.86 7.03 -2.91
N MET A 16 3.12 7.81 -2.13
CA MET A 16 2.29 8.91 -2.63
C MET A 16 3.12 9.99 -3.30
N HIS A 17 4.30 10.32 -2.76
CA HIS A 17 5.20 11.29 -3.35
C HIS A 17 5.80 10.80 -4.67
N LYS A 18 6.21 9.52 -4.73
CA LYS A 18 6.64 8.86 -5.99
C LYS A 18 5.52 8.86 -7.03
N MET A 19 4.27 8.62 -6.62
CA MET A 19 3.10 8.65 -7.51
C MET A 19 2.87 10.06 -8.06
N LYS A 20 2.87 11.10 -7.22
CA LYS A 20 2.73 12.50 -7.64
C LYS A 20 3.81 12.92 -8.65
N ARG A 21 5.02 12.35 -8.53
CA ARG A 21 6.14 12.57 -9.46
C ARG A 21 6.07 11.70 -10.73
N GLY A 22 5.06 10.84 -10.89
CA GLY A 22 4.96 9.90 -12.02
C GLY A 22 5.98 8.76 -12.01
N LYS A 23 6.68 8.55 -10.88
CA LYS A 23 7.77 7.58 -10.74
C LYS A 23 7.34 6.25 -10.11
N LEU A 24 6.15 6.19 -9.51
CA LEU A 24 5.66 4.95 -8.91
C LEU A 24 5.20 3.96 -9.98
N LYS A 25 5.77 2.76 -9.96
CA LYS A 25 5.44 1.66 -10.88
C LYS A 25 4.68 0.55 -10.15
N SER A 26 3.77 -0.12 -10.86
CA SER A 26 3.09 -1.32 -10.36
C SER A 26 3.90 -2.55 -10.69
N GLY A 27 4.19 -3.40 -9.67
CA GLY A 27 5.07 -4.58 -9.73
C GLY A 27 5.25 -5.27 -11.09
N LYS A 28 4.54 -6.38 -11.32
CA LYS A 28 4.79 -7.26 -12.49
C LYS A 28 4.57 -6.58 -13.85
N SER A 29 3.70 -5.58 -13.93
CA SER A 29 3.34 -4.94 -15.21
C SER A 29 4.18 -3.71 -15.56
N GLY A 30 5.00 -3.19 -14.64
CA GLY A 30 5.83 -1.99 -14.85
C GLY A 30 5.07 -0.70 -15.17
N LYS A 31 3.73 -0.73 -15.13
CA LYS A 31 2.87 0.41 -15.48
C LYS A 31 2.99 1.50 -14.43
N THR A 32 2.94 2.76 -14.87
CA THR A 32 2.92 3.90 -13.94
C THR A 32 1.59 3.92 -13.18
N VAL A 33 1.68 4.09 -11.87
CA VAL A 33 0.49 4.15 -10.99
C VAL A 33 -0.20 5.48 -11.19
N LYS A 34 -1.45 5.43 -11.66
CA LYS A 34 -2.28 6.62 -11.91
C LYS A 34 -3.17 7.01 -10.73
N ASN A 35 -3.47 6.04 -9.85
CA ASN A 35 -4.52 6.20 -8.83
C ASN A 35 -3.95 6.26 -7.41
N ARG A 36 -4.42 7.23 -6.61
CA ARG A 36 -4.03 7.41 -5.19
C ARG A 36 -4.28 6.16 -4.35
N LYS A 37 -5.43 5.50 -4.53
CA LYS A 37 -5.77 4.25 -3.83
C LYS A 37 -4.73 3.15 -4.08
N GLN A 38 -4.23 3.05 -5.30
CA GLN A 38 -3.23 2.06 -5.68
C GLN A 38 -1.86 2.40 -5.08
N ALA A 39 -1.48 3.68 -5.04
CA ALA A 39 -0.25 4.10 -4.38
C ALA A 39 -0.27 3.81 -2.87
N ILE A 40 -1.40 4.06 -2.20
CA ILE A 40 -1.59 3.72 -0.78
C ILE A 40 -1.47 2.21 -0.58
N ALA A 41 -2.10 1.40 -1.45
CA ALA A 41 -2.01 -0.05 -1.37
C ALA A 41 -0.56 -0.55 -1.51
N ILE A 42 0.20 0.01 -2.45
CA ILE A 42 1.63 -0.31 -2.62
C ILE A 42 2.43 0.09 -1.38
N GLY A 43 2.24 1.31 -0.86
CA GLY A 43 2.94 1.77 0.34
C GLY A 43 2.60 0.97 1.61
N LEU A 44 1.37 0.44 1.71
CA LEU A 44 0.96 -0.47 2.78
C LEU A 44 1.55 -1.89 2.59
N SER A 45 1.66 -2.38 1.36
CA SER A 45 2.34 -3.65 1.07
C SER A 45 3.83 -3.57 1.40
N GLU A 46 4.53 -2.51 0.97
CA GLU A 46 5.93 -2.27 1.31
C GLU A 46 6.14 -2.18 2.83
N ALA A 47 5.19 -1.54 3.56
CA ALA A 47 5.25 -1.48 5.01
C ALA A 47 5.15 -2.86 5.66
N ARG A 48 4.32 -3.76 5.12
CA ARG A 48 4.19 -5.14 5.61
C ARG A 48 5.43 -5.96 5.34
N GLU A 49 6.00 -5.85 4.14
CA GLU A 49 7.27 -6.51 3.78
C GLU A 49 8.42 -6.07 4.69
N LYS A 50 8.44 -4.79 5.07
CA LYS A 50 9.42 -4.23 6.03
C LYS A 50 9.15 -4.60 7.50
N GLY A 51 8.15 -5.46 7.78
CA GLY A 51 7.80 -5.87 9.14
C GLY A 51 7.25 -4.75 10.03
N VAL A 52 6.77 -3.66 9.43
CA VAL A 52 6.22 -2.53 10.17
C VAL A 52 4.82 -2.86 10.68
N LYS A 53 4.43 -2.29 11.83
CA LYS A 53 3.07 -2.41 12.38
C LYS A 53 2.02 -1.88 11.40
N VAL A 54 1.40 -2.80 10.67
CA VAL A 54 0.27 -2.58 9.77
C VAL A 54 -0.86 -3.52 10.19
N PRO A 55 -2.11 -3.02 10.30
CA PRO A 55 -3.26 -3.87 10.59
C PRO A 55 -3.42 -5.00 9.56
N PRO A 56 -3.86 -6.18 10.01
CA PRO A 56 -4.21 -7.25 9.09
C PRO A 56 -5.34 -6.77 8.16
N PRO A 57 -5.35 -7.24 6.90
CA PRO A 57 -6.46 -6.96 6.02
C PRO A 57 -7.75 -7.54 6.63
N ASN A 58 -8.89 -6.88 6.41
CA ASN A 58 -10.17 -7.37 6.89
C ASN A 58 -10.51 -8.71 6.20
N LYS A 59 -10.39 -9.82 6.94
CA LYS A 59 -10.66 -11.20 6.46
C LYS A 59 -12.08 -11.40 5.92
N ASN A 60 -13.02 -10.52 6.27
CA ASN A 60 -14.43 -10.62 5.86
C ASN A 60 -14.67 -10.39 4.35
N LYS A 61 -13.68 -9.89 3.59
CA LYS A 61 -13.78 -9.72 2.13
C LYS A 61 -13.23 -10.90 1.32
N GLU A 62 -12.43 -11.80 1.91
CA GLU A 62 -11.91 -12.99 1.21
C GLU A 62 -13.02 -14.01 0.92
N ARG A 63 -14.00 -14.14 1.83
CA ARG A 63 -15.13 -15.08 1.67
C ARG A 63 -16.10 -14.74 0.52
N LYS A 64 -16.02 -13.54 -0.08
CA LYS A 64 -16.90 -13.13 -1.20
C LYS A 64 -16.27 -13.28 -2.58
N LYS A 65 -15.01 -13.73 -2.68
CA LYS A 65 -14.32 -13.94 -3.98
C LYS A 65 -14.22 -15.41 -4.40
N SER A 66 -14.75 -16.32 -3.59
CA SER A 66 -14.90 -17.74 -3.92
C SER A 66 -16.33 -18.04 -4.35
N LYS A 67 -16.77 -17.47 -5.47
CA LYS A 67 -17.79 -17.98 -6.40
C LYS A 67 -17.87 -17.08 -7.61
#